data_AF-A0A352PPK4-F1
#
_entry.id   AF-A0A352PPK4-F1
#
_cell.length_a   1.000
_cell.length_b   1.000
_cell.length_c   1.000
_cell.angle_alpha   90.00
_cell.angle_beta   90.00
_cell.angle_gamma   90.00
#
_symmetry.space_group_name_H-M   'P 1'
#
loop_
_entity.id
_entity.type
_entity.pdbx_description
1 polymer ?
#
loop_
_entity_poly.entity_id
_entity_poly.type
_entity_poly.pdbx_seq_one_letter_code
_entity_poly.pdbx_strand_id
1 'polypeptide(L)'
;PGGCFADDYHWQDEIDPRNVRPRRINIHWGEVVEPNQVGTQEFVHFCRLVGAETYFCGNVGSGTPRELRDWVEYCNFPEAGPAGSTWAQQRAADGSPESLNITYWGVGNENWGCGGNFSPEDYSTEFRRYASYVRGYGKKLFVIACGPPSNDVEWTNRFFRKLFKDYWAFNNIDGFAAHYYAVRPGTATGYSEEEWYRLLEKGLKMEDLIVQQRAAMDAFDPARKIGLIIDEWGTWHPVEKGTKSALLYQQNTIR
;
A
#
# COMPACT_ATOMS: atom_id res chain seq x y z
N PRO A 1 -2.31 -5.70 -4.47
CA PRO A 1 -2.59 -6.26 -3.12
C PRO A 1 -2.52 -5.12 -2.09
N GLY A 2 -3.29 -5.16 -1.01
CA GLY A 2 -3.41 -4.00 -0.12
C GLY A 2 -3.62 -4.34 1.35
N GLY A 3 -3.51 -3.31 2.18
CA GLY A 3 -3.58 -3.42 3.64
C GLY A 3 -2.58 -4.43 4.17
N CYS A 4 -2.93 -5.07 5.28
CA CYS A 4 -2.12 -6.11 5.90
C CYS A 4 -1.74 -7.26 4.98
N PHE A 5 -2.56 -7.60 3.99
CA PHE A 5 -2.25 -8.69 3.06
C PHE A 5 -1.00 -8.37 2.21
N ALA A 6 -0.71 -7.11 1.91
CA ALA A 6 0.45 -6.75 1.10
C ALA A 6 1.80 -7.09 1.77
N ASP A 7 1.88 -7.05 3.11
CA ASP A 7 3.09 -7.38 3.87
C ASP A 7 3.20 -8.88 4.23
N ASP A 8 2.30 -9.72 3.70
CA ASP A 8 2.42 -11.19 3.66
C ASP A 8 2.34 -11.75 2.23
N TYR A 9 2.34 -10.85 1.24
CA TYR A 9 2.17 -11.20 -0.16
C TYR A 9 3.51 -11.40 -0.85
N HIS A 10 3.66 -12.53 -1.57
CA HIS A 10 4.83 -12.85 -2.37
C HIS A 10 4.45 -12.93 -3.86
N TRP A 11 4.75 -11.88 -4.62
CA TRP A 11 4.27 -11.73 -6.01
C TRP A 11 4.69 -12.88 -6.95
N GLN A 12 5.79 -13.58 -6.64
CA GLN A 12 6.25 -14.72 -7.44
C GLN A 12 5.29 -15.91 -7.39
N ASP A 13 4.40 -15.98 -6.39
CA ASP A 13 3.35 -17.00 -6.29
C ASP A 13 2.34 -16.93 -7.46
N GLU A 14 2.40 -15.91 -8.31
CA GLU A 14 1.46 -15.68 -9.40
C GLU A 14 2.07 -15.84 -10.79
N ILE A 15 3.35 -16.18 -10.87
CA ILE A 15 4.09 -16.26 -12.14
C ILE A 15 3.80 -17.56 -12.88
N ASP A 16 3.45 -18.61 -12.16
CA ASP A 16 3.06 -19.88 -12.77
C ASP A 16 1.69 -19.77 -13.48
N PRO A 17 1.41 -20.67 -14.45
CA PRO A 17 0.10 -20.80 -15.06
C PRO A 17 -1.01 -20.88 -13.99
N ARG A 18 -2.10 -20.15 -14.22
CA ARG A 18 -3.17 -19.94 -13.23
C ARG A 18 -3.67 -21.22 -12.54
N ASN A 19 -3.72 -22.34 -13.25
CA ASN A 19 -4.23 -23.61 -12.71
C ASN A 19 -3.25 -24.34 -11.77
N VAL A 20 -1.99 -23.92 -11.69
CA VAL A 20 -0.97 -24.54 -10.84
C VAL A 20 -0.34 -23.56 -9.83
N ARG A 21 -0.81 -22.30 -9.79
CA ARG A 21 -0.37 -21.32 -8.79
C ARG A 21 -0.58 -21.85 -7.36
N PRO A 22 0.37 -21.64 -6.45
CA PRO A 22 0.26 -22.04 -5.07
C PRO A 22 -0.96 -21.38 -4.41
N ARG A 23 -1.57 -22.13 -3.49
CA ARG A 23 -2.65 -21.66 -2.64
C ARG A 23 -2.07 -21.26 -1.30
N ARG A 24 -2.36 -20.05 -0.83
CA ARG A 24 -1.87 -19.51 0.45
C ARG A 24 -3.02 -19.32 1.43
N ILE A 25 -2.69 -19.09 2.70
CA ILE A 25 -3.68 -18.76 3.73
C ILE A 25 -3.63 -17.25 3.93
N ASN A 26 -4.78 -16.59 3.81
CA ASN A 26 -4.90 -15.19 4.18
C ASN A 26 -4.99 -15.09 5.72
N ILE A 27 -3.84 -14.90 6.37
CA ILE A 27 -3.73 -14.89 7.83
C ILE A 27 -4.42 -13.69 8.50
N HIS A 28 -4.66 -12.60 7.75
CA HIS A 28 -5.30 -11.40 8.28
C HIS A 28 -6.81 -11.46 8.21
N TRP A 29 -7.36 -12.10 7.17
CA TRP A 29 -8.78 -12.03 6.84
C TRP A 29 -9.47 -13.40 6.89
N GLY A 30 -9.48 -13.99 8.09
CA GLY A 30 -10.29 -15.15 8.41
C GLY A 30 -9.70 -16.49 7.99
N GLU A 31 -8.37 -16.53 7.75
CA GLU A 31 -7.60 -17.74 7.44
C GLU A 31 -8.18 -18.52 6.25
N VAL A 32 -8.79 -17.79 5.32
CA VAL A 32 -9.35 -18.36 4.10
C VAL A 32 -8.24 -18.63 3.10
N VAL A 33 -8.47 -19.61 2.22
CA VAL A 33 -7.50 -19.96 1.19
C VAL A 33 -7.53 -18.93 0.06
N GLU A 34 -6.40 -18.26 -0.16
CA GLU A 34 -6.12 -17.41 -1.32
C GLU A 34 -5.58 -18.28 -2.47
N PRO A 35 -6.31 -18.41 -3.59
CA PRO A 35 -5.88 -19.26 -4.69
C PRO A 35 -4.91 -18.61 -5.69
N ASN A 36 -4.51 -17.34 -5.48
CA ASN A 36 -3.65 -16.54 -6.33
C ASN A 36 -4.13 -16.43 -7.79
N GLN A 37 -5.46 -16.46 -7.99
CA GLN A 37 -6.07 -16.40 -9.33
C GLN A 37 -6.09 -14.99 -9.92
N VAL A 38 -6.02 -13.97 -9.07
CA VAL A 38 -5.93 -12.57 -9.47
C VAL A 38 -4.60 -12.06 -8.98
N GLY A 39 -3.66 -11.91 -9.92
CA GLY A 39 -2.32 -11.46 -9.65
C GLY A 39 -1.91 -10.20 -10.39
N THR A 40 -0.60 -10.01 -10.51
CA THR A 40 0.00 -8.81 -11.14
C THR A 40 -0.58 -8.55 -12.53
N GLN A 41 -0.60 -9.56 -13.41
CA GLN A 41 -1.12 -9.43 -14.78
C GLN A 41 -2.63 -9.16 -14.79
N GLU A 42 -3.40 -9.90 -14.00
CA GLU A 42 -4.86 -9.75 -13.95
C GLU A 42 -5.27 -8.37 -13.38
N PHE A 43 -4.59 -7.88 -12.35
CA PHE A 43 -4.86 -6.58 -11.75
C PHE A 43 -4.50 -5.43 -12.69
N VAL A 44 -3.34 -5.48 -13.36
CA VAL A 44 -2.95 -4.47 -14.35
C VAL A 44 -3.90 -4.47 -15.55
N HIS A 45 -4.33 -5.65 -16.00
CA HIS A 45 -5.34 -5.77 -17.05
C HIS A 45 -6.65 -5.10 -16.62
N PHE A 46 -7.11 -5.36 -15.39
CA PHE A 46 -8.31 -4.70 -14.84
C PHE A 46 -8.16 -3.18 -14.79
N CYS A 47 -7.04 -2.64 -14.28
CA CYS A 47 -6.76 -1.21 -14.26
C CYS A 47 -6.87 -0.59 -15.66
N ARG A 48 -6.30 -1.24 -16.68
CA ARG A 48 -6.41 -0.79 -18.08
C ARG A 48 -7.84 -0.77 -18.60
N LEU A 49 -8.65 -1.78 -18.28
CA LEU A 49 -10.06 -1.84 -18.70
C LEU A 49 -10.89 -0.70 -18.11
N VAL A 50 -10.61 -0.31 -16.86
CA VAL A 50 -11.37 0.77 -16.18
C VAL A 50 -10.73 2.15 -16.33
N GLY A 51 -9.61 2.26 -17.06
CA GLY A 51 -8.89 3.52 -17.26
C GLY A 51 -8.22 4.07 -16.01
N ALA A 52 -7.84 3.19 -15.07
CA ALA A 52 -7.19 3.56 -13.83
C ALA A 52 -5.66 3.36 -13.89
N GLU A 53 -4.94 4.19 -13.15
CA GLU A 53 -3.53 3.95 -12.84
C GLU A 53 -3.37 2.79 -11.86
N THR A 54 -2.22 2.12 -11.92
CA THR A 54 -1.89 1.03 -10.99
C THR A 54 -1.00 1.55 -9.86
N TYR A 55 -1.44 1.30 -8.62
CA TYR A 55 -0.66 1.47 -7.39
C TYR A 55 -0.47 0.10 -6.73
N PHE A 56 0.78 -0.36 -6.70
CA PHE A 56 1.16 -1.57 -5.97
C PHE A 56 1.76 -1.24 -4.62
N CYS A 57 1.40 -2.03 -3.61
CA CYS A 57 2.06 -2.03 -2.31
C CYS A 57 2.98 -3.25 -2.23
N GLY A 58 4.28 -3.01 -2.04
CA GLY A 58 5.31 -4.02 -1.86
C GLY A 58 5.37 -4.55 -0.43
N ASN A 59 5.77 -5.80 -0.29
CA ASN A 59 5.96 -6.46 0.99
C ASN A 59 7.27 -6.03 1.65
N VAL A 60 7.19 -5.37 2.81
CA VAL A 60 8.35 -5.07 3.66
C VAL A 60 8.39 -5.98 4.88
N GLY A 61 7.22 -6.29 5.47
CA GLY A 61 7.08 -7.02 6.72
C GLY A 61 7.65 -8.44 6.68
N SER A 62 7.33 -9.23 5.65
CA SER A 62 7.83 -10.60 5.49
C SER A 62 8.66 -10.82 4.23
N GLY A 63 8.73 -9.82 3.35
CA GLY A 63 9.46 -9.87 2.08
C GLY A 63 10.94 -9.55 2.19
N THR A 64 11.58 -9.35 1.03
CA THR A 64 12.98 -8.88 0.95
C THR A 64 13.15 -7.68 -0.01
N PRO A 65 14.20 -6.85 0.16
CA PRO A 65 14.48 -5.77 -0.80
C PRO A 65 14.68 -6.27 -2.24
N ARG A 66 15.24 -7.49 -2.39
CA ARG A 66 15.41 -8.13 -3.70
C ARG A 66 14.05 -8.48 -4.31
N GLU A 67 13.14 -9.03 -3.53
CA GLU A 67 11.82 -9.42 -4.01
C GLU A 67 11.05 -8.21 -4.57
N LEU A 68 11.03 -7.08 -3.85
CA LEU A 68 10.39 -5.86 -4.36
C LEU A 68 11.09 -5.34 -5.62
N ARG A 69 12.43 -5.28 -5.61
CA ARG A 69 13.23 -4.86 -6.79
C ARG A 69 12.89 -5.71 -8.01
N ASP A 70 12.85 -7.03 -7.84
CA ASP A 70 12.58 -7.99 -8.90
C ASP A 70 11.14 -7.83 -9.42
N TRP A 71 10.16 -7.50 -8.56
CA TRP A 71 8.80 -7.17 -8.99
C TRP A 71 8.74 -5.89 -9.84
N VAL A 72 9.48 -4.84 -9.42
CA VAL A 72 9.59 -3.61 -10.20
C VAL A 72 10.27 -3.88 -11.55
N GLU A 73 11.29 -4.75 -11.59
CA GLU A 73 11.95 -5.19 -12.83
C GLU A 73 10.98 -5.91 -13.76
N TYR A 74 10.27 -6.90 -13.23
CA TYR A 74 9.23 -7.62 -13.96
C TYR A 74 8.22 -6.66 -14.60
N CYS A 75 7.72 -5.68 -13.83
CA CYS A 75 6.73 -4.72 -14.31
C CYS A 75 7.31 -3.71 -15.32
N ASN A 76 8.53 -3.21 -15.10
CA ASN A 76 8.99 -1.97 -15.72
C ASN A 76 10.20 -2.10 -16.65
N PHE A 77 10.94 -3.21 -16.64
CA PHE A 77 12.10 -3.33 -17.53
C PHE A 77 11.64 -3.44 -19.00
N PRO A 78 12.13 -2.57 -19.91
CA PRO A 78 11.53 -2.41 -21.24
C PRO A 78 11.87 -3.54 -22.20
N GLU A 79 13.05 -4.16 -22.08
CA GLU A 79 13.53 -5.15 -23.05
C GLU A 79 13.12 -6.57 -22.65
N ALA A 80 12.28 -7.22 -23.45
CA ALA A 80 11.85 -8.61 -23.26
C ALA A 80 12.46 -9.62 -24.25
N GLY A 81 13.35 -9.17 -25.14
CA GLY A 81 14.03 -10.02 -26.14
C GLY A 81 15.26 -10.77 -25.59
N PRO A 82 16.12 -11.34 -26.45
CA PRO A 82 17.36 -12.02 -26.05
C PRO A 82 18.36 -11.14 -25.26
N ALA A 83 18.26 -9.81 -25.40
CA ALA A 83 19.01 -8.83 -24.62
C ALA A 83 18.30 -8.41 -23.31
N GLY A 84 17.05 -8.84 -23.12
CA GLY A 84 16.21 -8.53 -21.97
C GLY A 84 16.58 -9.32 -20.71
N SER A 85 16.08 -8.88 -19.56
CA SER A 85 16.29 -9.59 -18.29
C SER A 85 15.39 -10.82 -18.16
N THR A 86 15.76 -11.75 -17.27
CA THR A 86 14.93 -12.92 -16.97
C THR A 86 13.50 -12.54 -16.56
N TRP A 87 13.33 -11.47 -15.79
CA TRP A 87 12.00 -11.02 -15.36
C TRP A 87 11.18 -10.37 -16.48
N ALA A 88 11.82 -9.67 -17.41
CA ALA A 88 11.12 -9.13 -18.58
C ALA A 88 10.71 -10.24 -19.57
N GLN A 89 11.54 -11.26 -19.74
CA GLN A 89 11.20 -12.45 -20.53
C GLN A 89 10.04 -13.21 -19.88
N GLN A 90 10.06 -13.36 -18.55
CA GLN A 90 8.95 -13.98 -17.82
C GLN A 90 7.66 -13.18 -17.99
N ARG A 91 7.68 -11.85 -17.81
CA ARG A 91 6.52 -10.98 -18.07
C ARG A 91 5.93 -11.18 -19.46
N ALA A 92 6.78 -11.31 -20.47
CA ALA A 92 6.37 -11.58 -21.84
C ALA A 92 5.71 -12.96 -21.99
N ALA A 93 6.28 -14.00 -21.36
CA ALA A 93 5.70 -15.34 -21.32
C ALA A 93 4.34 -15.37 -20.60
N ASP A 94 4.16 -14.52 -19.59
CA ASP A 94 2.90 -14.36 -18.86
C ASP A 94 1.84 -13.56 -19.63
N GLY A 95 2.14 -13.10 -20.85
CA GLY A 95 1.20 -12.46 -21.77
C GLY A 95 1.38 -10.96 -21.96
N SER A 96 2.40 -10.34 -21.36
CA SER A 96 2.68 -8.90 -21.52
C SER A 96 4.12 -8.66 -22.03
N PRO A 97 4.34 -8.69 -23.36
CA PRO A 97 5.66 -8.43 -23.95
C PRO A 97 6.19 -7.03 -23.60
N GLU A 98 5.31 -6.02 -23.69
CA GLU A 98 5.61 -4.65 -23.31
C GLU A 98 5.63 -4.48 -21.79
N SER A 99 6.32 -3.44 -21.32
CA SER A 99 6.28 -3.06 -19.91
C SER A 99 4.85 -2.81 -19.44
N LEU A 100 4.56 -3.21 -18.20
CA LEU A 100 3.31 -2.89 -17.52
C LEU A 100 3.18 -1.39 -17.19
N ASN A 101 4.30 -0.66 -17.24
CA ASN A 101 4.41 0.79 -17.05
C ASN A 101 3.87 1.30 -15.70
N ILE A 102 4.18 0.60 -14.62
CA ILE A 102 3.69 0.91 -13.28
C ILE A 102 4.46 2.08 -12.68
N THR A 103 3.75 3.10 -12.19
CA THR A 103 4.34 4.33 -11.66
C THR A 103 4.38 4.36 -10.14
N TYR A 104 3.30 3.97 -9.46
CA TYR A 104 3.13 4.14 -8.02
C TYR A 104 3.51 2.87 -7.26
N TRP A 105 4.43 3.01 -6.29
CA TRP A 105 4.96 1.91 -5.49
C TRP A 105 5.00 2.27 -4.01
N GLY A 106 4.17 1.60 -3.23
CA GLY A 106 4.17 1.62 -1.77
C GLY A 106 5.24 0.67 -1.27
N VAL A 107 6.04 1.13 -0.32
CA VAL A 107 7.14 0.35 0.26
C VAL A 107 6.72 -0.07 1.66
N GLY A 108 5.89 -1.11 1.73
CA GLY A 108 5.25 -1.57 2.96
C GLY A 108 3.96 -0.82 3.28
N ASN A 109 3.10 -1.49 4.06
CA ASN A 109 1.81 -1.01 4.51
C ASN A 109 1.65 -1.24 6.01
N GLU A 110 1.09 -0.26 6.73
CA GLU A 110 0.81 -0.35 8.18
C GLU A 110 1.92 -1.03 8.98
N ASN A 111 3.17 -0.65 8.69
CA ASN A 111 4.35 -1.28 9.25
C ASN A 111 4.46 -1.05 10.77
N TRP A 112 3.73 -0.07 11.32
CA TRP A 112 3.49 0.13 12.75
C TRP A 112 2.66 -0.97 13.41
N GLY A 113 1.92 -1.76 12.63
CA GLY A 113 1.00 -2.80 13.09
C GLY A 113 1.23 -4.11 12.36
N CYS A 114 0.27 -4.51 11.52
CA CYS A 114 0.29 -5.83 10.87
C CYS A 114 1.50 -6.04 9.94
N GLY A 115 2.09 -4.97 9.40
CA GLY A 115 3.28 -5.03 8.54
C GLY A 115 4.61 -5.14 9.29
N GLY A 116 4.62 -5.54 10.57
CA GLY A 116 5.85 -5.88 11.31
C GLY A 116 6.04 -5.25 12.69
N ASN A 117 5.06 -4.48 13.20
CA ASN A 117 5.11 -3.80 14.51
C ASN A 117 6.38 -2.94 14.72
N PHE A 118 6.81 -2.24 13.67
CA PHE A 118 8.00 -1.40 13.68
C PHE A 118 7.78 -0.10 14.49
N SER A 119 8.85 0.41 15.08
CA SER A 119 8.91 1.83 15.46
C SER A 119 9.07 2.71 14.20
N PRO A 120 8.80 4.03 14.28
CA PRO A 120 9.03 4.94 13.15
C PRO A 120 10.48 4.90 12.63
N GLU A 121 11.46 4.76 13.52
CA GLU A 121 12.89 4.73 13.17
C GLU A 121 13.32 3.40 12.54
N ASP A 122 12.77 2.28 13.02
CA ASP A 122 13.04 0.97 12.44
C ASP A 122 12.44 0.90 11.03
N TYR A 123 11.19 1.35 10.87
CA TYR A 123 10.57 1.44 9.55
C TYR A 123 11.33 2.41 8.64
N SER A 124 11.76 3.58 9.12
CA SER A 124 12.59 4.51 8.33
C SER A 124 13.87 3.84 7.80
N THR A 125 14.48 2.96 8.59
CA THR A 125 15.65 2.18 8.21
C THR A 125 15.34 1.17 7.11
N GLU A 126 14.25 0.41 7.27
CA GLU A 126 13.81 -0.58 6.26
C GLU A 126 13.30 0.10 4.98
N PHE A 127 12.46 1.12 5.07
CA PHE A 127 12.01 1.92 3.92
C PHE A 127 13.20 2.35 3.06
N ARG A 128 14.23 2.95 3.67
CA ARG A 128 15.44 3.37 2.95
C ARG A 128 16.13 2.20 2.27
N ARG A 129 16.23 1.06 2.96
CA ARG A 129 16.86 -0.15 2.43
C ARG A 129 16.12 -0.66 1.19
N TYR A 130 14.80 -0.76 1.24
CA TYR A 130 13.97 -1.19 0.12
C TYR A 130 13.98 -0.16 -1.03
N ALA A 131 13.70 1.11 -0.74
CA ALA A 131 13.62 2.19 -1.72
C ALA A 131 14.93 2.39 -2.51
N SER A 132 16.08 2.04 -1.94
CA SER A 132 17.39 2.08 -2.64
C SER A 132 17.44 1.20 -3.90
N TYR A 133 16.65 0.13 -3.94
CA TYR A 133 16.61 -0.83 -5.05
C TYR A 133 15.38 -0.66 -5.95
N VAL A 134 14.42 0.20 -5.58
CA VAL A 134 13.26 0.53 -6.42
C VAL A 134 13.71 1.49 -7.52
N ARG A 135 13.87 0.96 -8.75
CA ARG A 135 14.36 1.71 -9.92
C ARG A 135 13.35 1.62 -11.06
N GLY A 136 13.15 2.73 -11.75
CA GLY A 136 12.17 2.81 -12.85
C GLY A 136 12.71 2.48 -14.24
N TYR A 137 13.96 2.01 -14.38
CA TYR A 137 14.50 1.56 -15.68
C TYR A 137 14.28 2.53 -16.86
N GLY A 138 14.53 3.83 -16.63
CA GLY A 138 14.37 4.88 -17.64
C GLY A 138 13.13 5.77 -17.43
N LYS A 139 12.21 5.41 -16.54
CA LYS A 139 11.14 6.29 -16.06
C LYS A 139 11.33 6.71 -14.60
N LYS A 140 10.73 7.84 -14.22
CA LYS A 140 10.58 8.23 -12.82
C LYS A 140 9.42 7.42 -12.21
N LEU A 141 9.65 6.82 -11.05
CA LEU A 141 8.61 6.19 -10.23
C LEU A 141 8.11 7.19 -9.19
N PHE A 142 6.95 6.91 -8.61
CA PHE A 142 6.40 7.61 -7.45
C PHE A 142 6.46 6.65 -6.24
N VAL A 143 7.48 6.82 -5.41
CA VAL A 143 7.76 5.92 -4.27
C VAL A 143 7.09 6.43 -3.00
N ILE A 144 6.28 5.60 -2.36
CA ILE A 144 5.42 5.97 -1.23
C ILE A 144 5.89 5.21 0.02
N ALA A 145 6.18 5.94 1.08
CA ALA A 145 6.48 5.36 2.40
C ALA A 145 5.19 5.21 3.24
N CYS A 146 5.13 4.17 4.07
CA CYS A 146 4.11 3.98 5.09
C CYS A 146 4.21 5.10 6.14
N GLY A 147 3.15 5.89 6.22
CA GLY A 147 2.98 6.94 7.21
C GLY A 147 2.19 6.49 8.43
N PRO A 148 1.56 7.43 9.15
CA PRO A 148 1.09 7.22 10.50
C PRO A 148 -0.23 6.43 10.57
N PRO A 149 -0.44 5.68 11.68
CA PRO A 149 -1.79 5.27 12.08
C PRO A 149 -2.59 6.47 12.55
N SER A 150 -3.80 6.65 12.01
CA SER A 150 -4.69 7.75 12.41
C SER A 150 -3.94 9.10 12.32
N ASN A 151 -4.13 9.99 13.29
CA ASN A 151 -3.40 11.25 13.35
C ASN A 151 -2.21 11.21 14.33
N ASP A 152 -1.39 10.15 14.28
CA ASP A 152 -0.14 10.09 15.04
C ASP A 152 0.91 11.01 14.41
N VAL A 153 0.99 12.24 14.90
CA VAL A 153 1.98 13.24 14.45
C VAL A 153 3.41 12.87 14.87
N GLU A 154 3.57 12.10 15.95
CA GLU A 154 4.88 11.72 16.46
C GLU A 154 5.53 10.65 15.58
N TRP A 155 4.74 9.73 15.03
CA TRP A 155 5.19 8.80 13.98
C TRP A 155 5.87 9.55 12.83
N THR A 156 5.19 10.56 12.29
CA THR A 156 5.69 11.39 11.19
C THR A 156 6.96 12.13 11.57
N ASN A 157 6.98 12.82 12.72
CA ASN A 157 8.17 13.55 13.17
C ASN A 157 9.39 12.64 13.36
N ARG A 158 9.20 11.46 13.95
CA ARG A 158 10.29 10.51 14.21
C ARG A 158 10.80 9.88 12.93
N PHE A 159 9.91 9.47 12.03
CA PHE A 159 10.27 8.93 10.72
C PHE A 159 11.10 9.94 9.93
N PHE A 160 10.61 11.18 9.76
CA PHE A 160 11.31 12.20 8.97
C PHE A 160 12.61 12.67 9.62
N ARG A 161 12.66 12.77 10.96
CA ARG A 161 13.89 13.11 11.69
C ARG A 161 14.96 12.05 11.48
N LYS A 162 14.60 10.76 11.56
CA LYS A 162 15.52 9.65 11.29
C LYS A 162 15.97 9.65 9.83
N LEU A 163 15.03 9.80 8.90
CA LEU A 163 15.32 9.83 7.47
C LEU A 163 16.28 10.97 7.13
N PHE A 164 15.99 12.20 7.59
CA PHE A 164 16.83 13.38 7.34
C PHE A 164 18.24 13.27 7.95
N LYS A 165 18.35 12.76 9.18
CA LYS A 165 19.64 12.60 9.86
C LYS A 165 20.56 11.62 9.12
N ASP A 166 19.98 10.53 8.63
CA ASP A 166 20.75 9.41 8.09
C ASP A 166 20.88 9.44 6.55
N TYR A 167 20.16 10.33 5.88
CA TYR A 167 20.07 10.41 4.44
C TYR A 167 20.09 11.88 4.01
N TRP A 168 21.25 12.32 3.50
CA TRP A 168 21.60 13.71 3.20
C TRP A 168 20.72 14.40 2.15
N ALA A 169 19.85 13.65 1.45
CA ALA A 169 18.85 14.18 0.51
C ALA A 169 17.69 13.19 0.44
N PHE A 170 16.42 13.64 0.47
CA PHE A 170 15.20 12.83 0.32
C PHE A 170 15.04 12.17 -1.08
N ASN A 171 16.11 11.55 -1.58
CA ASN A 171 16.15 10.88 -2.87
C ASN A 171 15.42 9.55 -2.79
N ASN A 172 14.41 9.33 -3.63
CA ASN A 172 13.57 8.12 -3.70
C ASN A 172 12.47 8.02 -2.63
N ILE A 173 11.92 9.16 -2.21
CA ILE A 173 10.60 9.25 -1.59
C ILE A 173 9.83 10.36 -2.31
N ASP A 174 8.63 10.05 -2.77
CA ASP A 174 7.73 10.98 -3.45
C ASP A 174 6.39 11.13 -2.69
N GLY A 175 6.01 10.14 -1.88
CA GLY A 175 4.79 10.15 -1.07
C GLY A 175 4.95 9.57 0.33
N PHE A 176 4.04 9.93 1.22
CA PHE A 176 3.94 9.45 2.59
C PHE A 176 2.46 9.18 2.93
N ALA A 177 2.13 7.93 3.21
CA ALA A 177 0.78 7.39 3.25
C ALA A 177 0.18 7.39 4.67
N ALA A 178 -0.81 8.25 4.94
CA ALA A 178 -1.49 8.32 6.24
C ALA A 178 -2.87 7.64 6.17
N HIS A 179 -3.20 6.89 7.22
CA HIS A 179 -4.43 6.09 7.27
C HIS A 179 -5.41 6.65 8.29
N TYR A 180 -6.69 6.77 7.94
CA TYR A 180 -7.73 7.20 8.90
C TYR A 180 -9.11 6.63 8.62
N TYR A 181 -9.61 5.82 9.55
CA TYR A 181 -10.97 5.31 9.52
C TYR A 181 -11.84 5.92 10.60
N ALA A 182 -13.09 6.23 10.25
CA ALA A 182 -14.15 6.42 11.21
C ALA A 182 -14.58 5.04 11.75
N VAL A 183 -13.86 4.53 12.75
CA VAL A 183 -14.06 3.18 13.29
C VAL A 183 -15.30 3.11 14.19
N ARG A 184 -16.16 2.12 13.93
CA ARG A 184 -17.35 1.74 14.69
C ARG A 184 -18.20 2.93 15.17
N PRO A 185 -18.69 3.81 14.27
CA PRO A 185 -19.54 4.92 14.66
C PRO A 185 -20.98 4.48 14.99
N GLY A 186 -21.34 3.27 14.58
CA GLY A 186 -22.66 2.62 14.66
C GLY A 186 -22.74 1.54 13.58
N THR A 187 -23.88 0.84 13.45
CA THR A 187 -24.11 -0.08 12.32
C THR A 187 -24.25 0.67 10.98
N ALA A 188 -24.05 -0.04 9.85
CA ALA A 188 -24.17 0.56 8.52
C ALA A 188 -25.61 0.98 8.17
N THR A 189 -26.61 0.26 8.71
CA THR A 189 -28.05 0.53 8.59
C THR A 189 -28.72 0.43 9.98
N GLY A 190 -29.94 0.97 10.13
CA GLY A 190 -30.70 0.83 11.39
C GLY A 190 -30.07 1.54 12.60
N TYR A 191 -29.46 2.69 12.35
CA TYR A 191 -28.71 3.47 13.33
C TYR A 191 -29.54 4.57 14.00
N SER A 192 -29.10 5.03 15.16
CA SER A 192 -29.69 6.19 15.86
C SER A 192 -29.20 7.53 15.27
N GLU A 193 -29.90 8.62 15.64
CA GLU A 193 -29.46 9.98 15.36
C GLU A 193 -28.12 10.31 16.05
N GLU A 194 -27.87 9.77 17.23
CA GLU A 194 -26.58 9.93 17.93
C GLU A 194 -25.43 9.27 17.14
N GLU A 195 -25.64 8.06 16.63
CA GLU A 195 -24.65 7.36 15.79
C GLU A 195 -24.42 8.08 14.45
N TRP A 196 -25.42 8.81 13.95
CA TRP A 196 -25.27 9.67 12.79
C TRP A 196 -24.32 10.84 13.09
N TYR A 197 -24.58 11.61 14.15
CA TYR A 197 -23.70 12.73 14.50
C TYR A 197 -22.30 12.28 14.91
N ARG A 198 -22.17 11.13 15.57
CA ARG A 198 -20.87 10.53 15.88
C ARG A 198 -20.06 10.20 14.63
N LEU A 199 -20.70 9.69 13.56
CA LEU A 199 -20.03 9.46 12.30
C LEU A 199 -19.52 10.78 11.69
N LEU A 200 -20.36 11.81 11.65
CA LEU A 200 -19.98 13.12 11.13
C LEU A 200 -18.82 13.73 11.93
N GLU A 201 -18.88 13.68 13.27
CA GLU A 201 -17.81 14.15 14.14
C GLU A 201 -16.48 13.44 13.83
N LYS A 202 -16.49 12.12 13.65
CA LYS A 202 -15.29 11.36 13.27
C LYS A 202 -14.82 11.73 11.86
N GLY A 203 -15.71 11.81 10.88
CA GLY A 203 -15.37 12.19 9.51
C GLY A 203 -14.67 13.55 9.42
N LEU A 204 -15.13 14.53 10.21
CA LEU A 204 -14.55 15.86 10.27
C LEU A 204 -13.11 15.89 10.81
N LYS A 205 -12.69 14.87 11.58
CA LYS A 205 -11.29 14.76 12.07
C LYS A 205 -10.27 14.50 10.96
N MET A 206 -10.71 14.21 9.74
CA MET A 206 -9.83 14.14 8.57
C MET A 206 -9.12 15.49 8.32
N GLU A 207 -9.79 16.62 8.57
CA GLU A 207 -9.17 17.94 8.40
C GLU A 207 -8.00 18.13 9.36
N ASP A 208 -8.20 17.77 10.64
CA ASP A 208 -7.14 17.80 11.66
C ASP A 208 -5.94 16.96 11.24
N LEU A 209 -6.17 15.75 10.72
CA LEU A 209 -5.11 14.89 10.21
C LEU A 209 -4.36 15.57 9.07
N ILE A 210 -5.05 16.02 8.03
CA ILE A 210 -4.41 16.62 6.85
C ILE A 210 -3.55 17.83 7.27
N VAL A 211 -4.10 18.73 8.09
CA VAL A 211 -3.41 19.95 8.52
C VAL A 211 -2.19 19.62 9.38
N GLN A 212 -2.35 18.77 10.39
CA GLN A 212 -1.29 18.48 11.35
C GLN A 212 -0.18 17.63 10.75
N GLN A 213 -0.52 16.61 9.94
CA GLN A 213 0.48 15.79 9.24
C GLN A 213 1.25 16.62 8.21
N ARG A 214 0.56 17.48 7.46
CA ARG A 214 1.24 18.38 6.52
C ARG A 214 2.18 19.35 7.24
N ALA A 215 1.76 19.91 8.38
CA ALA A 215 2.61 20.79 9.19
C ALA A 215 3.86 20.06 9.72
N ALA A 216 3.70 18.81 10.18
CA ALA A 216 4.82 17.98 10.63
C ALA A 216 5.80 17.66 9.49
N MET A 217 5.30 17.33 8.31
CA MET A 217 6.13 17.10 7.12
C MET A 217 6.84 18.39 6.66
N ASP A 218 6.18 19.55 6.71
CA ASP A 218 6.75 20.85 6.28
C ASP A 218 7.97 21.28 7.11
N ALA A 219 8.11 20.76 8.34
CA ALA A 219 9.31 20.97 9.16
C ALA A 219 10.58 20.34 8.55
N PHE A 220 10.42 19.36 7.66
CA PHE A 220 11.50 18.63 7.00
C PHE A 220 11.51 18.84 5.47
N ASP A 221 10.34 19.04 4.86
CA ASP A 221 10.12 19.27 3.44
C ASP A 221 9.26 20.53 3.19
N PRO A 222 9.80 21.74 3.44
CA PRO A 222 9.04 22.99 3.30
C PRO A 222 8.67 23.32 1.85
N ALA A 223 9.37 22.72 0.88
CA ALA A 223 9.05 22.84 -0.55
C ALA A 223 7.92 21.89 -0.99
N ARG A 224 7.42 21.03 -0.09
CA ARG A 224 6.33 20.08 -0.32
C ARG A 224 6.55 19.18 -1.53
N LYS A 225 7.78 18.67 -1.67
CA LYS A 225 8.14 17.71 -2.73
C LYS A 225 7.55 16.32 -2.46
N ILE A 226 7.32 15.97 -1.20
CA ILE A 226 6.76 14.70 -0.77
C ILE A 226 5.26 14.90 -0.53
N GLY A 227 4.44 14.18 -1.30
CA GLY A 227 3.00 14.19 -1.17
C GLY A 227 2.53 13.55 0.14
N LEU A 228 1.54 14.16 0.79
CA LEU A 228 0.74 13.47 1.80
C LEU A 228 -0.35 12.69 1.06
N ILE A 229 -0.32 11.36 1.18
CA ILE A 229 -1.26 10.46 0.50
C ILE A 229 -2.21 9.90 1.57
N ILE A 230 -3.51 9.99 1.35
CA ILE A 230 -4.52 9.34 2.21
C ILE A 230 -5.06 8.13 1.44
N ASP A 231 -4.34 7.02 1.48
CA ASP A 231 -4.62 5.80 0.70
C ASP A 231 -5.48 4.78 1.45
N GLU A 232 -5.73 4.98 2.74
CA GLU A 232 -6.73 4.26 3.51
C GLU A 232 -7.61 5.22 4.31
N TRP A 233 -8.89 5.32 3.94
CA TRP A 233 -9.87 6.08 4.68
C TRP A 233 -11.30 5.60 4.44
N GLY A 234 -12.21 6.00 5.33
CA GLY A 234 -13.64 5.75 5.18
C GLY A 234 -14.31 5.30 6.47
N THR A 235 -15.49 4.73 6.36
CA THR A 235 -16.25 4.21 7.50
C THR A 235 -15.96 2.73 7.71
N TRP A 236 -15.70 2.36 8.97
CA TRP A 236 -15.53 0.96 9.35
C TRP A 236 -16.57 0.58 10.39
N HIS A 237 -17.71 0.07 9.92
CA HIS A 237 -18.83 -0.34 10.76
C HIS A 237 -18.59 -1.72 11.39
N PRO A 238 -19.34 -2.10 12.44
CA PRO A 238 -19.55 -3.51 12.74
C PRO A 238 -20.05 -4.25 11.49
N VAL A 239 -19.57 -5.47 11.27
CA VAL A 239 -19.99 -6.29 10.13
C VAL A 239 -21.49 -6.61 10.17
N GLU A 240 -22.08 -6.90 9.01
CA GLU A 240 -23.47 -7.33 8.95
C GLU A 240 -23.70 -8.61 9.75
N LYS A 241 -24.85 -8.67 10.43
CA LYS A 241 -25.23 -9.82 11.25
C LYS A 241 -25.27 -11.09 10.38
N GLY A 242 -24.60 -12.15 10.86
CA GLY A 242 -24.52 -13.44 10.17
C GLY A 242 -23.34 -13.57 9.21
N THR A 243 -22.51 -12.53 9.06
CA THR A 243 -21.27 -12.61 8.28
C THR A 243 -20.05 -12.87 9.18
N LYS A 244 -18.96 -13.36 8.58
CA LYS A 244 -17.70 -13.55 9.30
C LYS A 244 -17.03 -12.20 9.53
N SER A 245 -16.74 -11.86 10.78
CA SER A 245 -16.16 -10.57 11.16
C SER A 245 -14.87 -10.22 10.42
N ALA A 246 -14.05 -11.22 10.08
CA ALA A 246 -12.78 -11.02 9.40
C ALA A 246 -12.92 -10.70 7.89
N LEU A 247 -14.13 -10.78 7.31
CA LEU A 247 -14.37 -10.47 5.90
C LEU A 247 -14.89 -9.04 5.67
N LEU A 248 -15.04 -8.27 6.74
CA LEU A 248 -15.35 -6.82 6.73
C LEU A 248 -16.61 -6.42 5.95
N TYR A 249 -17.52 -7.35 5.68
CA TYR A 249 -18.74 -7.05 4.94
C TYR A 249 -19.67 -6.14 5.76
N GLN A 250 -20.00 -4.99 5.20
CA GLN A 250 -20.91 -3.99 5.73
C GLN A 250 -21.80 -3.45 4.60
N GLN A 251 -23.03 -3.04 4.91
CA GLN A 251 -23.85 -2.29 3.95
C GLN A 251 -23.27 -0.89 3.68
N ASN A 252 -23.75 -0.26 2.61
CA ASN A 252 -23.43 1.13 2.28
C ASN A 252 -24.75 1.92 2.17
N THR A 253 -24.79 3.11 2.76
CA THR A 253 -25.95 4.01 2.76
C THR A 253 -25.50 5.41 2.37
N ILE A 254 -26.43 6.23 1.85
CA ILE A 254 -26.18 7.66 1.55
C ILE A 254 -26.15 8.47 2.85
N ARG A 255 -25.42 7.99 3.85
CA ARG A 255 -25.07 8.81 5.00
C ARG A 255 -24.21 9.99 4.53
#